data_AF-A0A537AIE1-F1
#
_entry.id   AF-A0A537AIE1-F1
#
_cell.length_a   1.000
_cell.length_b   1.000
_cell.length_c   1.000
_cell.angle_alpha   90.00
_cell.angle_beta   90.00
_cell.angle_gamma   90.00
#
_symmetry.space_group_name_H-M   'P 1'
#
loop_
_entity.id
_entity.type
_entity.pdbx_description
1 polymer ?
#
loop_
_entity_poly.entity_id
_entity_poly.type
_entity_poly.pdbx_seq_one_letter_code
_entity_poly.pdbx_strand_id
1 'polypeptide(L)'
;TYKGAQPAYLDLLAGRVDLFFDNTTTARPFIADGRVRPLVTSGSVRDALLPDVPTAAEAGLQDFVLDSWLGLFAPAKTPQAVVERLRAATLRAVENPDVRRRLEASGWR
;
A
#
# COMPACT_ATOMS: atom_id res chain seq x y z
N THR A 1 -0.75 19.72 6.29
CA THR A 1 -0.24 18.39 5.89
C THR A 1 -0.38 17.43 7.05
N TYR A 2 -0.97 16.25 6.85
CA TYR A 2 -1.07 15.22 7.88
C TYR A 2 0.28 14.54 8.11
N LYS A 3 0.53 14.05 9.33
CA LYS A 3 1.76 13.31 9.69
C LYS A 3 1.70 11.80 9.35
N GLY A 4 0.67 11.37 8.63
CA GLY A 4 0.37 9.99 8.29
C GLY A 4 -1.12 9.82 7.97
N ALA A 5 -1.51 8.60 7.57
CA ALA A 5 -2.87 8.31 7.16
C ALA A 5 -3.90 8.42 8.30
N GLN A 6 -3.54 8.02 9.52
CA GLN A 6 -4.52 7.91 10.61
C GLN A 6 -5.14 9.25 11.02
N PRO A 7 -4.39 10.36 11.17
CA PRO A 7 -5.00 11.69 11.35
C PRO A 7 -5.88 12.14 10.16
N ALA A 8 -5.56 11.73 8.93
CA ALA A 8 -6.37 12.07 7.76
C ALA A 8 -7.73 11.36 7.79
N TYR A 9 -7.77 10.09 8.23
CA TYR A 9 -9.04 9.37 8.42
C TYR A 9 -9.93 9.99 9.49
N LEU A 10 -9.35 10.53 10.58
CA LEU A 10 -10.16 11.21 11.61
C LEU A 10 -10.90 12.41 11.02
N ASP A 11 -10.22 13.20 10.18
CA ASP A 11 -10.83 14.36 9.52
C ASP A 11 -11.81 13.96 8.41
N LEU A 12 -11.53 12.88 7.66
CA LEU A 12 -12.45 12.34 6.66
C LEU A 12 -13.76 11.87 7.32
N LEU A 13 -13.66 11.11 8.41
CA LEU A 13 -14.83 10.63 9.16
C LEU A 13 -15.59 11.76 9.85
N ALA A 14 -14.90 12.86 10.21
CA ALA A 14 -15.52 14.07 10.75
C ALA A 14 -16.10 15.00 9.67
N GLY A 15 -15.96 14.67 8.37
CA GLY A 15 -16.44 15.50 7.26
C GLY A 15 -15.65 16.79 7.05
N ARG A 16 -14.41 16.88 7.54
CA ARG A 16 -13.53 18.04 7.34
C ARG A 16 -12.78 18.00 6.02
N VAL A 17 -12.63 16.79 5.45
CA VAL A 17 -12.13 16.55 4.11
C VAL A 17 -13.07 15.59 3.40
N ASP A 18 -13.28 15.79 2.11
CA ASP A 18 -14.27 15.03 1.33
C ASP A 18 -13.72 13.73 0.75
N LEU A 19 -12.40 13.70 0.49
CA LEU A 19 -11.74 12.61 -0.21
C LEU A 19 -10.32 12.42 0.33
N PHE A 20 -9.89 11.17 0.42
CA PHE A 20 -8.52 10.82 0.74
C PHE A 20 -8.03 9.68 -0.17
N PHE A 21 -6.86 9.87 -0.78
CA PHE A 21 -6.18 8.85 -1.57
C PHE A 21 -5.04 8.27 -0.72
N ASP A 22 -5.10 6.97 -0.45
CA ASP A 22 -4.25 6.27 0.51
C ASP A 22 -4.03 4.82 0.07
N ASN A 23 -3.13 4.10 0.77
CA ASN A 23 -2.88 2.69 0.52
C ASN A 23 -4.09 1.82 0.90
N THR A 24 -4.38 0.78 0.10
CA THR A 24 -5.45 -0.19 0.38
C THR A 24 -5.35 -0.78 1.79
N THR A 25 -4.12 -1.04 2.25
CA THR A 25 -3.83 -1.70 3.52
C THR A 25 -4.26 -0.88 4.74
N THR A 26 -4.10 0.45 4.68
CA THR A 26 -4.52 1.39 5.73
C THR A 26 -5.99 1.77 5.62
N ALA A 27 -6.56 1.76 4.41
CA ALA A 27 -7.97 2.03 4.17
C ALA A 27 -8.90 0.87 4.58
N ARG A 28 -8.43 -0.37 4.41
CA ARG A 28 -9.22 -1.60 4.54
C ARG A 28 -10.05 -1.69 5.83
N PRO A 29 -9.56 -1.36 7.03
CA PRO A 29 -10.39 -1.40 8.25
C PRO A 29 -11.59 -0.45 8.18
N PHE A 30 -11.41 0.75 7.61
CA PHE A 30 -12.49 1.73 7.49
C PHE A 30 -13.49 1.36 6.40
N ILE A 31 -13.03 0.71 5.33
CA ILE A 31 -13.87 0.17 4.25
C ILE A 31 -14.71 -1.01 4.77
N ALA A 32 -14.07 -1.96 5.47
CA ALA A 32 -14.72 -3.15 5.99
C ALA A 32 -15.84 -2.83 6.99
N ASP A 33 -15.66 -1.78 7.79
CA ASP A 33 -16.68 -1.29 8.74
C ASP A 33 -17.74 -0.39 8.08
N GLY A 34 -17.67 -0.15 6.76
CA GLY A 34 -18.59 0.73 6.02
C GLY A 34 -18.47 2.21 6.38
N ARG A 35 -17.41 2.61 7.09
CA ARG A 35 -17.19 3.99 7.55
C ARG A 35 -16.68 4.91 6.44
N VAL A 36 -16.02 4.34 5.44
CA VAL A 36 -15.63 5.05 4.21
C VAL A 36 -16.04 4.23 3.00
N ARG A 37 -16.30 4.92 1.89
CA ARG A 37 -16.65 4.29 0.62
C ARG A 37 -15.44 4.29 -0.32
N PRO A 38 -14.91 3.13 -0.74
CA PRO A 38 -13.88 3.08 -1.76
C PRO A 38 -14.47 3.49 -3.11
N LEU A 39 -13.69 4.23 -3.91
CA LEU A 39 -14.12 4.71 -5.23
C LEU A 39 -13.35 4.03 -6.36
N VAL A 40 -12.02 4.05 -6.29
CA VAL A 40 -11.11 3.47 -7.28
C VAL A 40 -9.84 2.95 -6.59
N THR A 41 -9.16 1.98 -7.22
CA THR A 41 -7.78 1.61 -6.91
C THR A 41 -6.82 2.11 -7.99
N SER A 42 -5.55 2.36 -7.66
CA SER A 42 -4.55 2.89 -8.61
C SER A 42 -3.68 1.83 -9.29
N GLY A 43 -3.90 0.55 -8.96
CA GLY A 43 -3.18 -0.54 -9.60
C GLY A 43 -3.56 -0.68 -11.08
N SER A 44 -2.64 -1.22 -11.88
CA SER A 44 -2.92 -1.59 -13.28
C SER A 44 -3.96 -2.69 -13.43
N VAL A 45 -4.21 -3.45 -12.36
CA VAL A 45 -5.22 -4.49 -12.24
C VAL A 45 -5.95 -4.31 -10.90
N ARG A 46 -7.16 -4.87 -10.79
CA ARG A 46 -7.95 -4.81 -9.56
C ARG A 46 -7.20 -5.42 -8.38
N ASP A 47 -7.34 -4.78 -7.22
CA ASP A 47 -6.76 -5.24 -5.97
C ASP A 47 -7.53 -6.48 -5.47
N ALA A 48 -6.81 -7.56 -5.14
CA ALA A 48 -7.41 -8.79 -4.64
C ALA A 48 -8.13 -8.59 -3.29
N LEU A 49 -7.75 -7.57 -2.51
CA LEU A 49 -8.42 -7.21 -1.26
C LEU A 49 -9.71 -6.40 -1.48
N LEU A 50 -9.88 -5.80 -2.67
CA LEU A 50 -11.03 -4.96 -3.03
C LEU A 50 -11.52 -5.30 -4.46
N PRO A 51 -11.93 -6.56 -4.74
CA PRO A 51 -12.21 -7.01 -6.10
C PRO A 51 -13.40 -6.29 -6.76
N ASP A 52 -14.32 -5.75 -5.96
CA ASP A 52 -15.49 -5.02 -6.44
C ASP A 52 -15.19 -3.55 -6.76
N VAL A 53 -14.03 -3.04 -6.35
CA VAL A 53 -13.62 -1.65 -6.59
C VAL A 53 -12.88 -1.57 -7.92
N PRO A 54 -13.31 -0.71 -8.88
CA PRO A 54 -12.65 -0.61 -10.16
C PRO A 54 -11.24 0.00 -10.03
N THR A 55 -10.39 -0.26 -11.01
CA THR A 55 -9.17 0.53 -11.15
C THR A 55 -9.50 1.94 -11.66
N ALA A 56 -8.61 2.90 -11.45
CA ALA A 56 -8.77 4.25 -11.99
C ALA A 56 -8.85 4.22 -13.53
N ALA A 57 -8.09 3.33 -14.18
CA ALA A 57 -8.17 3.11 -15.62
C ALA A 57 -9.55 2.62 -16.07
N GLU A 58 -10.14 1.65 -15.36
CA GLU A 58 -11.52 1.19 -15.62
C GLU A 58 -12.57 2.29 -15.39
N ALA A 59 -12.28 3.24 -14.50
CA ALA A 59 -13.12 4.41 -14.21
C ALA A 59 -12.88 5.59 -15.18
N GLY A 60 -12.08 5.41 -16.23
CA GLY A 60 -11.84 6.42 -17.27
C GLY A 60 -10.57 7.27 -17.10
N LEU A 61 -9.75 6.99 -16.09
CA LEU A 61 -8.47 7.64 -15.83
C LEU A 61 -7.31 6.75 -16.30
N GLN A 62 -7.18 6.59 -17.62
CA GLN A 62 -6.32 5.56 -18.24
C GLN A 62 -4.84 5.62 -17.81
N ASP A 63 -4.30 6.82 -17.60
CA ASP A 63 -2.89 7.01 -17.20
C ASP A 63 -2.69 7.06 -15.68
N PHE A 64 -3.75 6.88 -14.89
CA PHE A 64 -3.67 6.89 -13.43
C PHE A 64 -3.30 5.50 -12.91
N VAL A 65 -2.02 5.14 -13.10
CA VAL A 65 -1.43 3.91 -12.54
C VAL A 65 -0.35 4.30 -11.56
N LEU A 66 -0.58 4.01 -10.27
CA LEU A 66 0.36 4.30 -9.19
C LEU A 66 0.49 3.10 -8.28
N ASP A 67 1.73 2.69 -8.04
CA ASP A 67 2.09 1.62 -7.12
C ASP A 67 2.98 2.14 -5.99
N SER A 68 2.60 1.78 -4.77
CA SER A 68 3.40 2.03 -3.58
C SER A 68 4.40 0.90 -3.39
N TRP A 69 5.68 1.23 -3.18
CA TRP A 69 6.76 0.28 -2.95
C TRP A 69 7.51 0.62 -1.65
N LEU A 70 8.11 -0.39 -1.03
CA LEU A 70 8.98 -0.23 0.13
C LEU A 70 10.43 -0.51 -0.27
N GLY A 71 11.32 0.35 0.22
CA GLY A 71 12.76 0.17 0.09
C GLY A 71 13.41 -0.08 1.45
N LEU A 72 14.43 -0.96 1.45
CA LEU A 72 15.34 -1.11 2.59
C LEU A 72 16.58 -0.25 2.34
N PHE A 73 16.89 0.64 3.28
CA PHE A 73 18.03 1.56 3.19
C PHE A 73 19.00 1.35 4.33
N ALA A 74 20.27 1.68 4.09
CA ALA A 74 21.33 1.66 5.09
C ALA A 74 22.10 3.01 5.05
N PRO A 75 22.77 3.42 6.15
CA PRO A 75 23.59 4.63 6.15
C PRO A 75 24.64 4.64 5.04
N ALA A 76 24.95 5.82 4.49
CA ALA A 76 25.79 5.98 3.30
C ALA A 76 27.19 5.32 3.39
N LYS A 77 27.75 5.18 4.60
CA LYS A 77 29.09 4.59 4.83
C LYS A 77 29.03 3.15 5.36
N THR A 78 27.90 2.46 5.18
CA THR A 78 27.78 1.06 5.54
C THR A 78 28.77 0.23 4.71
N PRO A 79 29.63 -0.60 5.31
CA PRO A 79 30.59 -1.40 4.55
C PRO A 79 29.90 -2.29 3.51
N GLN A 80 30.50 -2.39 2.33
CA GLN A 80 29.94 -3.13 1.20
C GLN A 80 29.54 -4.57 1.56
N ALA A 81 30.38 -5.28 2.31
CA ALA A 81 30.09 -6.65 2.77
C ALA A 81 28.82 -6.75 3.64
N VAL A 82 28.50 -5.70 4.41
CA VAL A 82 27.26 -5.64 5.21
C VAL A 82 26.05 -5.40 4.29
N VAL A 83 26.17 -4.50 3.32
CA VAL A 83 25.11 -4.24 2.32
C VAL A 83 24.78 -5.50 1.54
N GLU A 84 25.79 -6.24 1.08
CA GLU A 84 25.62 -7.51 0.36
C GLU A 84 24.94 -8.56 1.22
N ARG A 85 25.33 -8.67 2.49
CA ARG A 85 24.69 -9.58 3.44
C ARG A 85 23.22 -9.21 3.67
N LEU A 86 22.90 -7.92 3.83
CA LEU A 86 21.52 -7.44 3.99
C LEU A 86 20.70 -7.72 2.74
N ARG A 87 21.24 -7.45 1.55
CA ARG A 87 20.58 -7.75 0.27
C ARG A 87 20.25 -9.24 0.15
N ALA A 88 21.25 -10.10 0.37
CA ALA A 88 21.07 -11.54 0.27
C ALA A 88 20.07 -12.09 1.30
N ALA A 89 20.10 -11.58 2.54
CA ALA A 89 19.13 -11.96 3.56
C ALA A 89 17.71 -11.49 3.22
N THR A 90 17.56 -10.27 2.69
CA THR A 90 16.26 -9.70 2.29
C THR A 90 15.65 -10.51 1.15
N LEU A 91 16.43 -10.85 0.12
CA LEU A 91 15.97 -11.68 -1.00
C LEU A 91 15.47 -13.05 -0.52
N ARG A 92 16.26 -13.73 0.33
CA ARG A 92 15.83 -15.01 0.94
C ARG A 92 14.55 -14.87 1.77
N ALA A 93 14.38 -13.75 2.48
CA ALA A 93 13.18 -13.53 3.29
C ALA A 93 11.93 -13.33 2.42
N VAL A 94 11.99 -12.52 1.36
CA VAL A 94 10.82 -12.29 0.49
C VAL A 94 10.48 -13.48 -0.42
N GLU A 95 11.45 -14.37 -0.65
CA GLU A 95 11.25 -15.65 -1.33
C GLU A 95 10.69 -16.74 -0.41
N ASN A 96 10.76 -16.56 0.91
CA ASN A 96 10.18 -17.51 1.85
C ASN A 96 8.65 -17.56 1.68
N PRO A 97 8.04 -18.75 1.46
CA PRO A 97 6.60 -18.87 1.22
C PRO A 97 5.73 -18.31 2.34
N ASP A 98 6.13 -18.46 3.61
CA ASP A 98 5.35 -17.96 4.74
C ASP A 98 5.37 -16.44 4.82
N VAL A 99 6.51 -15.82 4.49
CA VAL A 99 6.64 -14.36 4.41
C VAL A 99 5.79 -13.84 3.25
N ARG A 100 5.91 -14.44 2.05
CA ARG A 100 5.12 -14.05 0.88
C ARG A 100 3.62 -14.12 1.14
N ARG A 101 3.13 -15.23 1.71
CA ARG A 101 1.71 -15.38 2.06
C ARG A 101 1.22 -14.29 3.01
N ARG A 102 2.04 -13.89 3.99
CA ARG A 102 1.67 -12.83 4.94
C ARG A 102 1.66 -11.46 4.29
N LEU A 103 2.60 -11.19 3.37
CA LEU A 103 2.65 -9.96 2.58
C LEU A 103 1.42 -9.85 1.68
N GLU A 104 1.10 -10.91 0.94
CA GLU A 104 -0.10 -11.00 0.07
C GLU A 104 -1.40 -10.82 0.86
N ALA A 105 -1.55 -11.50 2.01
CA ALA A 105 -2.72 -11.33 2.89
C ALA A 105 -2.87 -9.90 3.45
N SER A 106 -1.77 -9.15 3.46
CA SER A 106 -1.71 -7.76 3.88
C SER A 106 -1.76 -6.78 2.70
N GLY A 107 -1.98 -7.24 1.46
CA GLY A 107 -2.14 -6.40 0.27
C GLY A 107 -0.84 -6.05 -0.46
N TRP A 108 0.29 -6.66 -0.08
CA TRP A 108 1.56 -6.48 -0.77
C TRP A 108 1.72 -7.54 -1.87
N ARG A 109 2.31 -7.14 -2.99
CA ARG A 109 2.55 -7.98 -4.17
C ARG A 109 4.01 -7.94 -4.59
#